data_AF-A0A523ATP1-F1
#
_entry.id   AF-A0A523ATP1-F1
#
_cell.length_a   1.000
_cell.length_b   1.000
_cell.length_c   1.000
_cell.angle_alpha   90.00
_cell.angle_beta   90.00
_cell.angle_gamma   90.00
#
_symmetry.space_group_name_H-M   'P 1'
#
loop_
_entity.id
_entity.type
_entity.pdbx_description
1 polymer ?
#
loop_
_entity_poly.entity_id
_entity_poly.type
_entity_poly.pdbx_seq_one_letter_code
_entity_poly.pdbx_strand_id
1 'polypeptide(L)' 'MPDWGKGFSADLHLHSKYSGGTSSKMEVDLISQQASLKGLSIVGTGDILHPR' A
#
# COMPACT_ATOMS: atom_id res chain seq x y z
N MET A 1 -3.77 -14.92 -25.52
CA MET A 1 -2.54 -15.28 -24.76
C MET A 1 -2.58 -14.52 -23.44
N PRO A 2 -2.21 -15.11 -22.29
CA PRO A 2 -2.25 -14.40 -21.01
C PRO A 2 -1.28 -13.22 -21.01
N ASP A 3 -1.63 -12.15 -20.29
CA ASP A 3 -1.04 -10.80 -20.39
C ASP A 3 0.34 -10.67 -19.69
N TRP A 4 1.22 -11.68 -19.81
CA TRP A 4 2.53 -11.77 -19.11
C TRP A 4 3.51 -10.63 -19.43
N GLY A 5 3.22 -9.81 -20.45
CA GLY A 5 4.01 -8.64 -20.83
C GLY A 5 3.59 -7.32 -20.16
N LYS A 6 2.50 -7.29 -19.38
CA LYS A 6 2.11 -6.09 -18.63
C LYS A 6 2.94 -5.93 -17.37
N GLY A 7 3.64 -4.80 -17.26
CA GLY A 7 4.26 -4.39 -16.01
C GLY A 7 3.21 -4.10 -14.94
N PHE A 8 3.57 -4.33 -13.67
CA PHE A 8 2.74 -4.02 -12.52
C PHE A 8 3.22 -2.72 -11.88
N SER A 9 2.29 -1.84 -11.51
CA SER A 9 2.60 -0.64 -10.73
C SER A 9 2.64 -0.98 -9.24
N ALA A 10 3.69 -0.53 -8.55
CA ALA A 10 3.89 -0.80 -7.14
C ALA A 10 4.29 0.44 -6.36
N ASP A 11 3.83 0.51 -5.10
CA ASP A 11 4.26 1.52 -4.13
C ASP A 11 4.74 0.80 -2.87
N LEU A 12 6.06 0.79 -2.64
CA LEU A 12 6.68 -0.06 -1.62
C LEU A 12 7.11 0.72 -0.37
N HIS A 13 6.92 2.03 -0.35
CA HIS A 13 7.29 2.87 0.78
C HIS A 13 6.12 3.78 1.17
N LEU A 14 5.43 3.36 2.22
CA LEU A 14 4.41 4.13 2.90
C LEU A 14 4.51 3.94 4.41
N HIS A 15 3.82 4.80 5.12
CA HIS A 15 3.67 4.74 6.56
C HIS A 15 2.24 4.36 6.94
N SER A 16 2.13 3.57 8.00
CA SER A 16 0.87 3.17 8.63
C SER A 16 0.32 4.30 9.52
N LYS A 17 -0.87 4.06 10.10
CA LYS A 17 -1.44 4.94 11.14
C LYS A 17 -0.58 5.09 12.40
N TYR A 18 0.42 4.23 12.59
CA TYR A 18 1.26 4.21 13.77
C TYR A 18 2.49 5.13 13.67
N SER A 19 2.81 5.58 12.46
CA SER A 19 3.85 6.57 12.23
C SER A 19 3.39 7.97 12.67
N GLY A 20 4.36 8.80 13.07
CA GLY A 20 4.09 10.21 13.41
C GLY A 20 3.72 11.02 12.17
N GLY A 21 2.76 11.94 12.31
CA GLY A 21 2.34 12.82 11.21
C GLY A 21 1.60 12.13 10.07
N THR A 22 1.18 10.88 10.27
CA THR A 22 0.39 10.11 9.29
C THR A 22 -1.09 10.13 9.64
N SER A 23 -1.95 9.97 8.63
CA SER A 23 -3.40 9.91 8.85
C SER A 23 -3.78 8.69 9.69
N SER A 24 -4.70 8.86 10.65
CA SER A 24 -5.27 7.74 11.41
C SER A 24 -6.05 6.74 10.55
N LYS A 25 -6.36 7.11 9.30
CA LYS A 25 -7.04 6.26 8.32
C LYS A 25 -6.08 5.37 7.52
N MET A 26 -4.77 5.42 7.76
CA MET A 26 -3.77 4.54 7.12
C MET A 26 -3.86 3.11 7.69
N GLU A 27 -5.03 2.50 7.51
CA GLU A 27 -5.38 1.11 7.81
C GLU A 27 -5.21 0.26 6.55
N VAL A 28 -4.82 -1.01 6.71
CA VAL A 28 -4.56 -1.93 5.58
C VAL A 28 -5.73 -2.00 4.60
N ASP A 29 -6.97 -2.10 5.11
CA ASP A 29 -8.17 -2.18 4.28
C ASP A 29 -8.39 -0.92 3.43
N LEU A 30 -8.18 0.26 4.00
CA LEU A 30 -8.35 1.51 3.26
C LEU A 30 -7.20 1.72 2.27
N ILE A 31 -5.96 1.41 2.67
CA ILE A 31 -4.79 1.46 1.78
C ILE A 31 -5.03 0.58 0.56
N SER A 32 -5.53 -0.65 0.73
CA SER A 32 -5.85 -1.56 -0.37
C SER A 32 -6.91 -0.99 -1.33
N GLN A 33 -8.00 -0.44 -0.79
CA GLN A 33 -9.04 0.19 -1.60
C GLN A 33 -8.51 1.38 -2.40
N GLN A 34 -7.72 2.26 -1.77
CA GLN A 34 -7.14 3.42 -2.44
C GLN A 34 -6.03 3.03 -3.42
N ALA A 35 -5.26 1.98 -3.14
CA ALA A 35 -4.26 1.44 -4.06
C ALA A 35 -4.92 0.94 -5.35
N SER A 36 -6.05 0.26 -5.26
CA SER A 36 -6.86 -0.16 -6.41
C SER A 36 -7.33 1.05 -7.24
N LEU A 37 -7.85 2.10 -6.58
CA LEU A 37 -8.25 3.34 -7.26
C LEU A 37 -7.08 4.07 -7.92
N LYS A 38 -5.89 4.04 -7.31
CA LYS A 38 -4.64 4.61 -7.83
C LYS A 38 -4.05 3.78 -8.99
N GLY A 39 -4.52 2.55 -9.21
CA GLY A 39 -3.99 1.63 -10.22
C GLY A 39 -2.72 0.89 -9.79
N LEU A 40 -2.48 0.77 -8.49
CA LEU A 40 -1.39 -0.04 -7.94
C LEU A 40 -1.81 -1.50 -7.86
N SER A 41 -1.02 -2.38 -8.45
CA SER A 41 -1.22 -3.83 -8.35
C SER A 41 -0.57 -4.40 -7.09
N ILE A 42 0.44 -3.71 -6.54
CA ILE A 42 1.20 -4.12 -5.37
C ILE A 42 1.38 -2.90 -4.46
N VAL A 43 1.23 -3.11 -3.15
CA VAL A 43 1.50 -2.09 -2.14
C VAL A 43 2.31 -2.71 -1.00
N GLY A 44 3.29 -1.97 -0.48
CA GLY A 44 4.03 -2.36 0.72
C GLY A 44 3.12 -2.37 1.95
N THR A 45 3.47 -3.16 2.96
CA THR A 45 2.78 -3.11 4.26
C THR A 45 3.09 -1.83 5.02
N GLY A 46 4.33 -1.33 4.92
CA GLY A 46 4.84 -0.21 5.70
C GLY A 46 5.01 -0.58 7.18
N ASP A 47 5.91 0.11 7.87
CA ASP A 47 6.07 0.07 9.34
C ASP A 47 6.13 -1.33 10.00
N ILE A 48 6.67 -2.37 9.33
CA ILE A 48 6.65 -3.76 9.83
C ILE A 48 7.42 -4.01 11.13
N LEU A 49 8.25 -3.06 11.55
CA LEU A 49 8.98 -3.10 12.82
C LEU A 49 8.26 -2.32 13.94
N HIS A 50 7.08 -1.74 13.65
CA HIS A 50 6.26 -1.15 14.68
C HIS A 50 5.74 -2.26 15.62
N PRO A 51 5.82 -2.11 16.95
CA PRO A 51 5.45 -3.18 17.89
C PRO A 51 3.93 -3.42 18.04
N ARG A 52 3.09 -2.76 17.25
CA ARG A 52 1.62 -2.84 17.29
C ARG A 52 1.04 -3.14 15.91
#